data_AF-A0A182AKL7-F1
#
_entry.id   AF-A0A182AKL7-F1
#
_cell.length_a   1.000
_cell.length_b   1.000
_cell.length_c   1.000
_cell.angle_alpha   90.00
_cell.angle_beta   90.00
_cell.angle_gamma   90.00
#
_symmetry.space_group_name_H-M   'P 1'
#
loop_
_entity.id
_entity.type
_entity.pdbx_description
1 polymer ?
#
loop_
_entity_poly.entity_id
_entity_poly.type
_entity_poly.pdbx_seq_one_letter_code
_entity_poly.pdbx_strand_id
1 'polypeptide(L)'
;MPTKSLGNSLAIRNPFKPSDLLVLNTQWVCLLWLVAIFLTILLNALPVSPGALQFEFFPLHVLSLWTAIEKQWAAFGLGLDFLYMLVYSLSIAILCLLGSRALSVSRCQSGSSRVSSCFIHFAWLGVALAWGQFAAVVLDTAENISLLSLLFNLVPEHSQTIAHLSVSFAFLKFVIILSGFPLYPIVCLVCLLKSRSTRNT
;
A
#
# COMPACT_ATOMS: atom_id res chain seq x y z
N MET A 1 17.80 43.34 49.72
CA MET A 1 16.53 42.76 49.21
C MET A 1 16.81 42.03 47.89
N PRO A 2 16.13 40.90 47.62
CA PRO A 2 16.55 39.87 46.68
C PRO A 2 15.88 40.02 45.30
N THR A 3 16.51 39.47 44.25
CA THR A 3 15.80 38.96 43.06
C THR A 3 16.42 37.63 42.65
N LYS A 4 15.97 36.54 43.29
CA LYS A 4 16.21 35.17 42.81
C LYS A 4 15.37 34.98 41.54
N SER A 5 16.01 34.75 40.41
CA SER A 5 15.34 34.35 39.17
C SER A 5 14.84 32.90 39.30
N LEU A 6 13.51 32.75 39.36
CA LEU A 6 12.86 31.45 39.17
C LEU A 6 12.86 31.13 37.67
N GLY A 7 13.95 30.53 37.20
CA GLY A 7 14.03 29.89 35.90
C GLY A 7 13.76 28.39 36.00
N ASN A 8 12.57 27.99 36.47
CA ASN A 8 12.13 26.60 36.38
C ASN A 8 11.76 26.28 34.92
N SER A 9 12.79 25.94 34.15
CA SER A 9 12.65 25.28 32.86
C SER A 9 11.98 23.93 33.08
N LEU A 10 10.66 23.88 32.85
CA LEU A 10 9.90 22.64 32.68
C LEU A 10 10.40 21.98 31.39
N ALA A 11 11.55 21.33 31.48
CA ALA A 11 12.00 20.36 30.50
C ALA A 11 11.01 19.19 30.57
N ILE A 12 9.97 19.24 29.73
CA ILE A 12 9.12 18.11 29.41
C ILE A 12 10.07 17.05 28.82
N ARG A 13 10.57 16.15 29.68
CA ARG A 13 11.27 14.95 29.24
C ARG A 13 10.24 14.13 28.48
N ASN A 14 10.29 14.16 27.16
CA ASN A 14 9.62 13.16 26.35
C ASN A 14 10.08 11.79 26.86
N PRO A 15 9.20 10.97 27.46
CA PRO A 15 9.61 9.71 28.10
C PRO A 15 10.02 8.64 27.09
N PHE A 16 9.77 8.87 25.80
CA PHE A 16 10.09 7.94 24.72
C PHE A 16 11.42 8.32 24.06
N LYS A 17 12.42 7.43 24.17
CA LYS A 17 13.62 7.55 23.34
C LYS A 17 13.24 7.25 21.89
N PRO A 18 13.84 7.94 20.90
CA PRO A 18 13.60 7.66 19.48
C PRO A 18 13.86 6.21 19.07
N SER A 19 14.71 5.48 19.81
CA SER A 19 14.97 4.05 19.66
C SER A 19 13.76 3.19 19.99
N ASP A 20 12.96 3.58 20.98
CA ASP A 20 11.87 2.75 21.52
C ASP A 20 10.65 2.84 20.60
N LEU A 21 10.44 4.03 20.00
CA LEU A 21 9.48 4.23 18.91
C LEU A 21 9.86 3.49 17.64
N LEU A 22 11.14 3.21 17.39
CA LEU A 22 11.60 2.46 16.22
C LEU A 22 11.30 0.96 16.39
N VAL A 23 11.61 0.39 17.56
CA VAL A 23 11.41 -1.04 17.87
C VAL A 23 9.93 -1.40 17.91
N LEU A 24 9.09 -0.56 18.54
CA LEU A 24 7.65 -0.77 18.57
C LEU A 24 7.06 -0.76 17.15
N ASN A 25 7.55 0.13 16.28
CA ASN A 25 7.09 0.22 14.90
C ASN A 25 7.50 -1.03 14.10
N THR A 26 8.70 -1.58 14.30
CA THR A 26 9.13 -2.79 13.59
C THR A 26 8.28 -4.01 13.92
N GLN A 27 7.87 -4.20 15.18
CA GLN A 27 7.05 -5.35 15.58
C GLN A 27 5.66 -5.32 14.93
N TRP A 28 5.00 -4.17 14.92
CA TRP A 28 3.69 -4.01 14.26
C TRP A 28 3.78 -4.20 12.74
N VAL A 29 4.85 -3.74 12.13
CA VAL A 29 5.11 -3.99 10.70
C VAL A 29 5.30 -5.48 10.46
N CYS A 30 6.14 -6.17 11.22
CA CYS A 30 6.32 -7.62 11.09
C CYS A 30 4.99 -8.38 11.27
N LEU A 31 4.19 -8.02 12.28
CA LEU A 31 2.88 -8.62 12.49
C LEU A 31 1.95 -8.40 11.30
N LEU A 32 1.88 -7.18 10.77
CA LEU A 32 1.05 -6.86 9.60
C LEU A 32 1.47 -7.68 8.37
N TRP A 33 2.78 -7.82 8.13
CA TRP A 33 3.31 -8.63 7.04
C TRP A 33 3.04 -10.13 7.24
N LEU A 34 3.12 -10.64 8.47
CA LEU A 34 2.75 -12.02 8.77
C LEU A 34 1.26 -12.26 8.52
N VAL A 35 0.41 -11.32 8.92
CA VAL A 35 -1.03 -11.36 8.62
C VAL A 35 -1.25 -11.32 7.10
N ALA A 36 -0.55 -10.45 6.37
CA ALA A 36 -0.65 -10.37 4.91
C ALA A 36 -0.29 -11.71 4.26
N ILE A 37 0.86 -12.28 4.61
CA ILE A 37 1.34 -13.57 4.09
C ILE A 37 0.36 -14.70 4.45
N PHE A 38 -0.10 -14.74 5.71
CA PHE A 38 -1.07 -15.74 6.14
C PHE A 38 -2.37 -15.65 5.34
N LEU A 39 -2.90 -14.44 5.15
CA LEU A 39 -4.09 -14.21 4.33
C LEU A 39 -3.84 -14.61 2.87
N THR A 40 -2.69 -14.24 2.28
CA THR A 40 -2.34 -14.65 0.92
C THR A 40 -2.28 -16.17 0.78
N ILE A 41 -1.67 -16.88 1.74
CA ILE A 41 -1.62 -18.35 1.72
C ILE A 41 -3.02 -18.93 1.86
N LEU A 42 -3.83 -18.40 2.79
CA LEU A 42 -5.20 -18.84 3.01
C LEU A 42 -6.04 -18.66 1.74
N LEU A 43 -5.92 -17.51 1.08
CA LEU A 43 -6.62 -17.20 -0.18
C LEU A 43 -6.18 -18.10 -1.33
N ASN A 44 -4.89 -18.41 -1.46
CA ASN A 44 -4.39 -19.32 -2.48
C ASN A 44 -4.69 -20.81 -2.18
N ALA A 45 -4.93 -21.16 -0.92
CA ALA A 45 -5.30 -22.51 -0.51
C ALA A 45 -6.78 -22.81 -0.75
N LEU A 46 -7.62 -21.78 -0.87
CA LEU A 46 -9.00 -21.93 -1.32
C LEU A 46 -9.00 -22.26 -2.81
N PRO A 47 -9.90 -23.13 -3.30
CA PRO A 47 -10.09 -23.39 -4.72
C PRO A 47 -10.74 -22.15 -5.37
N VAL A 48 -9.97 -21.07 -5.52
CA VAL A 48 -10.40 -19.89 -6.23
C VAL A 48 -10.53 -20.28 -7.69
N SER A 49 -11.71 -20.00 -8.26
CA SER A 49 -12.00 -20.31 -9.65
C SER A 49 -10.89 -19.73 -10.55
N PRO A 50 -10.35 -20.51 -11.51
CA PRO A 50 -9.47 -19.96 -12.52
C PRO A 50 -10.18 -18.78 -13.21
N GLY A 51 -9.50 -17.63 -13.27
CA GLY A 51 -10.03 -16.42 -13.90
C GLY A 51 -10.43 -15.29 -12.97
N ALA A 52 -10.13 -15.31 -11.66
CA ALA A 52 -10.38 -14.14 -10.79
C ALA A 52 -9.76 -12.84 -11.34
N LEU A 53 -8.48 -12.86 -11.72
CA LEU A 53 -7.84 -11.73 -12.40
C LEU A 53 -8.52 -11.38 -13.74
N GLN A 54 -8.95 -12.40 -14.50
CA GLN A 54 -9.63 -12.18 -15.77
C GLN A 54 -11.01 -11.53 -15.57
N PHE A 55 -11.67 -11.83 -14.44
CA PHE A 55 -12.96 -11.26 -14.08
C PHE A 55 -12.85 -9.76 -13.79
N GLU A 56 -11.76 -9.29 -13.19
CA GLU A 56 -11.50 -7.86 -12.97
C GLU A 56 -11.40 -7.07 -14.29
N PHE A 57 -10.80 -7.66 -15.33
CA PHE A 57 -10.54 -6.98 -16.61
C PHE A 57 -11.57 -7.28 -17.71
N PHE A 58 -12.26 -8.41 -17.65
CA PHE A 58 -13.22 -8.87 -18.65
C PHE A 58 -14.48 -9.48 -18.02
N PRO A 59 -15.20 -8.74 -17.14
CA PRO A 59 -16.19 -9.33 -16.26
C PRO A 59 -17.35 -10.02 -16.98
N LEU A 60 -17.88 -9.40 -18.04
CA LEU A 60 -19.00 -9.97 -18.81
C LEU A 60 -18.63 -11.24 -19.58
N HIS A 61 -17.39 -11.30 -20.08
CA HIS A 61 -16.90 -12.47 -20.79
C HIS A 61 -16.69 -13.64 -19.83
N VAL A 62 -16.09 -13.39 -18.67
CA VAL A 62 -15.84 -14.42 -17.67
C VAL A 62 -17.14 -14.94 -17.06
N LEU A 63 -18.11 -14.05 -16.78
CA LEU A 63 -19.41 -14.45 -16.23
C LEU A 63 -20.24 -15.36 -17.13
N SER A 64 -20.06 -15.28 -18.45
CA SER A 64 -20.76 -16.15 -19.40
C SER A 64 -20.16 -17.55 -19.47
N LEU A 65 -18.90 -17.70 -19.06
CA LEU A 65 -18.17 -18.97 -19.02
C LEU A 65 -18.33 -19.69 -17.69
N TRP A 66 -18.61 -18.96 -16.60
CA TRP A 66 -18.72 -19.53 -15.27
C TRP A 66 -20.02 -20.30 -15.01
N THR A 67 -19.85 -21.49 -14.44
CA THR A 67 -20.87 -22.30 -13.79
C THR A 67 -21.38 -21.66 -12.49
N ALA A 68 -22.49 -22.19 -11.95
CA ALA A 68 -23.05 -21.70 -10.70
C ALA A 68 -22.08 -21.82 -9.51
N ILE A 69 -21.29 -22.89 -9.45
CA ILE A 69 -20.32 -23.11 -8.38
C ILE A 69 -19.15 -22.13 -8.47
N GLU A 70 -18.66 -21.84 -9.68
CA GLU A 70 -17.59 -20.84 -9.89
C GLU A 70 -18.05 -19.44 -9.49
N LYS A 71 -19.31 -19.08 -9.76
CA LYS A 71 -19.90 -17.81 -9.31
C LYS A 71 -19.99 -17.71 -7.78
N GLN A 72 -20.28 -18.81 -7.08
CA GLN A 72 -20.29 -18.83 -5.61
C GLN A 72 -18.88 -18.64 -5.03
N TRP A 73 -17.88 -19.32 -5.60
CA TRP A 73 -16.49 -19.13 -5.20
C TRP A 73 -15.99 -17.71 -5.50
N ALA A 74 -16.38 -17.13 -6.63
CA ALA A 74 -16.07 -15.74 -6.96
C ALA A 74 -16.69 -14.76 -5.97
N ALA A 75 -17.97 -14.96 -5.59
CA ALA A 75 -18.63 -14.13 -4.58
C ALA A 75 -17.91 -14.19 -3.22
N PHE A 76 -17.48 -15.39 -2.83
CA PHE A 76 -16.71 -15.59 -1.60
C PHE A 76 -15.33 -14.91 -1.67
N GLY A 77 -14.63 -15.05 -2.81
CA GLY A 77 -13.35 -14.38 -3.06
C GLY A 77 -13.45 -12.86 -2.96
N LEU A 78 -14.41 -12.25 -3.66
CA LEU A 78 -14.68 -10.80 -3.59
C LEU A 78 -14.96 -10.34 -2.15
N GLY A 79 -15.65 -11.16 -1.36
CA GLY A 79 -15.89 -10.88 0.07
C GLY A 79 -14.60 -10.84 0.88
N LEU A 80 -13.64 -11.71 0.57
CA LEU A 80 -12.33 -11.73 1.23
C LEU A 80 -11.41 -10.59 0.78
N ASP A 81 -11.58 -10.09 -0.45
CA ASP A 81 -10.81 -8.94 -0.95
C ASP A 81 -11.05 -7.68 -0.09
N PHE A 82 -12.24 -7.50 0.49
CA PHE A 82 -12.52 -6.45 1.48
C PHE A 82 -11.67 -6.55 2.75
N LEU A 83 -11.30 -7.74 3.18
CA LEU A 83 -10.41 -7.93 4.32
C LEU A 83 -8.96 -7.67 3.92
N TYR A 84 -8.58 -8.17 2.74
CA TYR A 84 -7.21 -8.09 2.25
C TYR A 84 -6.80 -6.67 1.86
N MET A 85 -7.74 -5.84 1.40
CA MET A 85 -7.44 -4.47 0.93
C MET A 85 -6.80 -3.57 1.97
N LEU A 86 -7.27 -3.64 3.22
CA LEU A 86 -6.69 -2.86 4.31
C LEU A 86 -5.28 -3.36 4.65
N VAL A 87 -5.10 -4.68 4.67
CA VAL A 87 -3.82 -5.29 5.03
C VAL A 87 -2.74 -4.97 4.02
N TYR A 88 -3.01 -5.16 2.72
CA TYR A 88 -2.00 -4.85 1.70
C TYR A 88 -1.76 -3.33 1.61
N SER A 89 -2.80 -2.49 1.66
CA SER A 89 -2.67 -1.04 1.51
C SER A 89 -1.83 -0.42 2.63
N LEU A 90 -2.10 -0.82 3.87
CA LEU A 90 -1.29 -0.40 5.03
C LEU A 90 0.15 -0.89 4.91
N SER A 91 0.36 -2.13 4.47
CA SER A 91 1.70 -2.70 4.29
C SER A 91 2.52 -1.91 3.27
N ILE A 92 1.92 -1.57 2.13
CA ILE A 92 2.57 -0.76 1.08
C ILE A 92 2.78 0.67 1.56
N ALA A 93 1.81 1.28 2.24
CA ALA A 93 1.92 2.64 2.77
C ALA A 93 3.08 2.77 3.77
N ILE A 94 3.17 1.84 4.72
CA ILE A 94 4.29 1.75 5.66
C ILE A 94 5.62 1.60 4.92
N LEU A 95 5.69 0.70 3.93
CA LEU A 95 6.90 0.50 3.14
C LEU A 95 7.35 1.79 2.43
N CYS A 96 6.39 2.54 1.88
CA CYS A 96 6.66 3.83 1.25
C CYS A 96 7.16 4.88 2.27
N LEU A 97 6.58 4.93 3.47
CA LEU A 97 7.04 5.83 4.54
C LEU A 97 8.43 5.45 5.07
N LEU A 98 8.72 4.16 5.22
CA LEU A 98 10.04 3.67 5.60
C LEU A 98 11.10 4.04 4.55
N GLY A 99 10.79 3.86 3.26
CA GLY A 99 11.65 4.29 2.16
C GLY A 99 11.90 5.80 2.18
N SER A 100 10.84 6.60 2.35
CA SER A 100 10.92 8.06 2.45
C SER A 100 11.82 8.51 3.61
N ARG A 101 11.67 7.90 4.79
CA ARG A 101 12.51 8.18 5.95
C ARG A 101 13.97 7.79 5.71
N ALA A 102 14.23 6.63 5.12
CA ALA A 102 15.58 6.15 4.83
C ALA A 102 16.32 7.08 3.85
N LEU A 103 15.64 7.56 2.81
CA LEU A 103 16.18 8.54 1.86
C LEU A 103 16.43 9.90 2.55
N SER A 104 15.52 10.34 3.41
CA SER A 104 15.64 11.60 4.15
C SER A 104 16.83 11.61 5.12
N VAL A 105 17.07 10.50 5.85
CA VAL A 105 18.22 10.37 6.75
C VAL A 105 19.54 10.29 5.97
N SER A 106 19.55 9.54 4.86
CA SER A 106 20.75 9.37 4.04
C SER A 106 21.24 10.69 3.42
N ARG A 107 20.31 11.62 3.13
CA ARG A 107 20.62 12.98 2.70
C ARG A 107 21.54 13.71 3.69
N CYS A 108 21.21 13.68 4.98
CA CYS A 108 21.97 14.40 6.01
C CYS A 108 23.43 13.94 6.12
N GLN A 109 23.73 12.73 5.64
CA GLN A 109 25.07 12.14 5.73
C GLN A 109 25.92 12.34 4.46
N SER A 110 25.32 12.71 3.32
CA SER A 110 26.00 12.55 2.03
C SER A 110 26.79 13.76 1.53
N GLY A 111 26.73 14.94 2.19
CA GLY A 111 27.59 16.12 1.93
C GLY A 111 27.56 16.75 0.52
N SER A 112 27.04 16.06 -0.49
CA SER A 112 27.11 16.40 -1.91
C SER A 112 25.81 17.04 -2.39
N SER A 113 25.89 18.32 -2.75
CA SER A 113 24.76 19.21 -3.06
C SER A 113 23.91 18.72 -4.26
N ARG A 114 24.52 18.06 -5.25
CA ARG A 114 23.82 17.65 -6.50
C ARG A 114 23.06 16.33 -6.38
N VAL A 115 23.54 15.40 -5.56
CA VAL A 115 22.82 14.15 -5.22
C VAL A 115 21.67 14.44 -4.26
N SER A 116 21.80 15.45 -3.41
CA SER A 116 20.82 15.84 -2.40
C SER A 116 19.43 16.21 -2.95
N SER A 117 19.35 16.76 -4.16
CA SER A 117 18.06 17.18 -4.76
C SER A 117 17.24 16.01 -5.30
N CYS A 118 17.88 14.92 -5.74
CA CYS A 118 17.18 13.73 -6.21
C CYS A 118 16.47 13.01 -5.05
N PHE A 119 17.16 12.91 -3.90
CA PHE A 119 16.63 12.26 -2.70
C PHE A 119 15.40 12.95 -2.13
N ILE A 120 15.30 14.29 -2.24
CA ILE A 120 14.12 14.99 -1.70
C ILE A 120 12.85 14.70 -2.51
N HIS A 121 12.95 14.66 -3.84
CA HIS A 121 11.80 14.34 -4.68
C HIS A 121 11.31 12.91 -4.42
N PHE A 122 12.23 11.94 -4.31
CA PHE A 122 11.86 10.56 -4.01
C PHE A 122 11.38 10.35 -2.56
N ALA A 123 11.87 11.13 -1.60
CA ALA A 123 11.33 11.10 -0.25
C ALA A 123 9.87 11.60 -0.22
N TRP A 124 9.58 12.72 -0.87
CA TRP A 124 8.21 13.23 -0.99
C TRP A 124 7.28 12.29 -1.76
N LEU A 125 7.80 11.67 -2.82
CA LEU A 125 7.05 10.66 -3.58
C LEU A 125 6.61 9.50 -2.68
N GLY A 126 7.44 9.04 -1.75
CA GLY A 126 7.05 7.99 -0.79
C GLY A 126 5.89 8.39 0.11
N VAL A 127 5.86 9.64 0.57
CA VAL A 127 4.74 10.17 1.36
C VAL A 127 3.47 10.24 0.52
N ALA A 128 3.58 10.75 -0.72
CA ALA A 128 2.44 10.84 -1.64
C ALA A 128 1.89 9.46 -2.00
N LEU A 129 2.77 8.48 -2.26
CA LEU A 129 2.37 7.09 -2.55
C LEU A 129 1.72 6.41 -1.36
N ALA A 130 2.18 6.69 -0.13
CA ALA A 130 1.55 6.18 1.08
C ALA A 130 0.10 6.66 1.22
N TRP A 131 -0.16 7.95 0.96
CA TRP A 131 -1.53 8.48 0.89
C TRP A 131 -2.31 7.91 -0.30
N GLY A 132 -1.63 7.70 -1.43
CA GLY A 132 -2.19 7.04 -2.60
C GLY A 132 -2.75 5.66 -2.31
N GLN A 133 -2.16 4.88 -1.39
CA GLN A 133 -2.69 3.56 -1.04
C GLN A 133 -4.09 3.60 -0.42
N PHE A 134 -4.48 4.69 0.24
CA PHE A 134 -5.87 4.86 0.68
C PHE A 134 -6.81 5.14 -0.49
N ALA A 135 -6.35 5.89 -1.50
CA ALA A 135 -7.11 6.04 -2.74
C ALA A 135 -7.24 4.70 -3.48
N ALA A 136 -6.20 3.86 -3.47
CA ALA A 136 -6.27 2.50 -4.01
C ALA A 136 -7.34 1.65 -3.31
N VAL A 137 -7.47 1.73 -1.97
CA VAL A 137 -8.54 1.04 -1.23
C VAL A 137 -9.93 1.50 -1.65
N VAL A 138 -10.13 2.80 -1.87
CA VAL A 138 -11.42 3.33 -2.35
C VAL A 138 -11.74 2.81 -3.75
N LEU A 139 -10.75 2.80 -4.65
CA LEU A 139 -10.90 2.26 -6.00
C LEU A 139 -11.19 0.76 -5.98
N ASP A 140 -10.47 0.00 -5.16
CA ASP A 140 -10.66 -1.45 -4.97
C ASP A 140 -12.02 -1.78 -4.37
N THR A 141 -12.50 -0.95 -3.43
CA THR A 141 -13.87 -1.06 -2.89
C THR A 141 -14.92 -0.84 -3.98
N ALA A 142 -14.77 0.23 -4.77
CA ALA A 142 -15.72 0.56 -5.83
C ALA A 142 -15.74 -0.51 -6.94
N GLU A 143 -14.57 -1.06 -7.26
CA GLU A 143 -14.42 -2.17 -8.20
C GLU A 143 -15.08 -3.46 -7.69
N ASN A 144 -14.79 -3.89 -6.47
CA ASN A 144 -15.42 -5.07 -5.87
C ASN A 144 -16.94 -4.95 -5.79
N ILE A 145 -17.48 -3.77 -5.45
CA ILE A 145 -18.93 -3.51 -5.48
C ILE A 145 -19.50 -3.64 -6.91
N SER A 146 -18.78 -3.11 -7.91
CA SER A 146 -19.19 -3.21 -9.31
C SER A 146 -19.22 -4.65 -9.79
N LEU A 147 -18.19 -5.44 -9.45
CA LEU A 147 -18.11 -6.87 -9.76
C LEU A 147 -19.21 -7.68 -9.07
N LEU A 148 -19.51 -7.41 -7.80
CA LEU A 148 -20.63 -8.05 -7.10
C LEU A 148 -21.97 -7.73 -7.76
N SER A 149 -22.17 -6.47 -8.19
CA SER A 149 -23.38 -6.06 -8.92
C SER A 149 -23.56 -6.83 -10.24
N LEU A 150 -22.46 -7.04 -10.97
CA LEU A 150 -22.46 -7.86 -12.19
C LEU A 150 -22.68 -9.34 -11.90
N LEU A 151 -22.02 -9.87 -10.88
CA LEU A 151 -22.08 -11.29 -10.49
C LEU A 151 -23.49 -11.72 -10.10
N PHE A 152 -24.19 -10.88 -9.34
CA PHE A 152 -25.57 -11.12 -8.93
C PHE A 152 -26.61 -10.56 -9.89
N ASN A 153 -26.18 -9.96 -11.01
CA ASN A 153 -27.05 -9.33 -12.00
C ASN A 153 -28.05 -8.33 -11.37
N LEU A 154 -27.56 -7.49 -10.45
CA LEU A 154 -28.40 -6.56 -9.67
C LEU A 154 -28.99 -5.44 -10.52
N VAL A 155 -28.28 -5.02 -11.58
CA VAL A 155 -28.70 -3.95 -12.50
C VAL A 155 -28.46 -4.39 -13.96
N PRO A 156 -29.31 -5.27 -14.52
CA PRO A 156 -29.07 -5.90 -15.82
C PRO A 156 -28.95 -4.88 -16.96
N GLU A 157 -29.78 -3.85 -16.91
CA GLU A 157 -29.88 -2.80 -17.92
C GLU A 157 -28.60 -1.97 -18.07
N HIS A 158 -27.76 -1.92 -17.03
CA HIS A 158 -26.54 -1.12 -16.98
C HIS A 158 -25.28 -2.00 -16.88
N SER A 159 -25.40 -3.29 -17.16
CA SER A 159 -24.31 -4.27 -17.04
C SER A 159 -23.04 -3.87 -17.81
N GLN A 160 -23.18 -3.32 -19.02
CA GLN A 160 -22.04 -2.82 -19.80
C GLN A 160 -21.35 -1.63 -19.13
N THR A 161 -22.11 -0.64 -18.68
CA THR A 161 -21.58 0.55 -18.01
C THR A 161 -20.84 0.19 -16.72
N ILE A 162 -21.44 -0.69 -15.90
CA ILE A 162 -20.85 -1.17 -14.65
C ILE A 162 -19.55 -1.96 -14.94
N ALA A 163 -19.54 -2.80 -15.98
CA ALA A 163 -18.34 -3.50 -16.42
C ALA A 163 -17.20 -2.54 -16.78
N HIS A 164 -17.46 -1.51 -17.57
CA HIS A 164 -16.45 -0.52 -17.94
C HIS A 164 -15.93 0.28 -16.74
N LEU A 165 -16.81 0.66 -15.80
CA LEU A 165 -16.41 1.31 -14.55
C LEU A 165 -15.51 0.41 -13.72
N SER A 166 -15.89 -0.87 -13.55
CA SER A 166 -15.11 -1.87 -12.82
C SER A 166 -13.68 -1.98 -13.36
N VAL A 167 -13.54 -2.13 -14.69
CA VAL A 167 -12.23 -2.23 -15.35
C VAL A 167 -11.40 -0.95 -15.15
N SER A 168 -12.06 0.22 -15.16
CA SER A 168 -11.38 1.50 -14.98
C SER A 168 -10.83 1.64 -13.56
N PHE A 169 -11.61 1.24 -12.56
CA PHE A 169 -11.17 1.20 -11.16
C PHE A 169 -10.05 0.17 -10.96
N ALA A 170 -10.16 -1.02 -11.55
CA ALA A 170 -9.11 -2.03 -11.53
C ALA A 170 -7.80 -1.48 -12.12
N PHE A 171 -7.86 -0.85 -13.28
CA PHE A 171 -6.67 -0.27 -13.90
C PHE A 171 -6.02 0.80 -13.01
N LEU A 172 -6.81 1.74 -12.48
CA LEU A 172 -6.29 2.81 -11.63
C LEU A 172 -5.72 2.29 -10.31
N LYS A 173 -6.37 1.32 -9.66
CA LYS A 173 -5.85 0.72 -8.42
C LYS A 173 -4.51 0.05 -8.66
N PHE A 174 -4.37 -0.71 -9.75
CA PHE A 174 -3.11 -1.38 -10.08
C PHE A 174 -1.98 -0.40 -10.35
N VAL A 175 -2.23 0.73 -11.02
CA VAL A 175 -1.20 1.77 -11.23
C VAL A 175 -0.68 2.31 -9.89
N ILE A 176 -1.57 2.60 -8.94
CA ILE A 176 -1.20 3.12 -7.62
C ILE A 176 -0.46 2.05 -6.80
N ILE A 177 -0.98 0.83 -6.78
CA ILE A 177 -0.39 -0.31 -6.07
C ILE A 177 1.01 -0.58 -6.61
N LEU A 178 1.17 -0.75 -7.92
CA LEU A 178 2.47 -1.05 -8.56
C LEU A 178 3.49 0.07 -8.34
N SER A 179 3.05 1.32 -8.34
CA SER A 179 3.90 2.47 -8.04
C SER A 179 4.43 2.44 -6.61
N GLY A 180 3.58 2.08 -5.63
CA GLY A 180 3.98 1.90 -4.23
C GLY A 180 4.79 0.63 -3.97
N PHE A 181 4.44 -0.47 -4.63
CA PHE A 181 5.13 -1.75 -4.57
C PHE A 181 4.92 -2.53 -5.88
N PRO A 182 5.99 -2.97 -6.57
CA PRO A 182 7.37 -3.02 -6.11
C PRO A 182 8.24 -1.80 -6.54
N LEU A 183 7.73 -0.88 -7.35
CA LEU A 183 8.55 0.13 -8.03
C LEU A 183 9.28 1.08 -7.07
N TYR A 184 8.56 1.69 -6.12
CA TYR A 184 9.16 2.64 -5.18
C TYR A 184 10.27 2.04 -4.29
N PRO A 185 10.11 0.85 -3.69
CA PRO A 185 11.18 0.17 -2.95
C PRO A 185 12.45 -0.08 -3.78
N ILE A 186 12.30 -0.48 -5.06
CA ILE A 186 13.43 -0.69 -5.96
C ILE A 186 14.19 0.63 -6.17
N VAL A 187 13.48 1.72 -6.44
CA VAL A 187 14.07 3.06 -6.58
C VAL A 187 14.81 3.46 -5.30
N CYS A 188 14.19 3.27 -4.13
CA CYS A 188 14.81 3.54 -2.84
C CYS A 188 16.12 2.77 -2.66
N LEU A 189 16.12 1.46 -2.97
CA LEU A 189 17.29 0.60 -2.87
C LEU A 189 18.43 1.10 -3.76
N VAL A 190 18.14 1.41 -5.03
CA VAL A 190 19.14 1.92 -5.99
C VAL A 190 19.75 3.25 -5.49
N CYS A 191 18.92 4.17 -4.99
CA CYS A 191 19.40 5.43 -4.41
C CYS A 191 20.32 5.19 -3.20
N LEU A 192 19.93 4.29 -2.29
CA LEU A 192 20.71 3.99 -1.09
C LEU A 192 22.05 3.31 -1.40
N LEU A 193 22.08 2.39 -2.37
CA LEU A 193 23.32 1.75 -2.83
C LEU A 193 24.29 2.78 -3.44
N LYS A 194 23.77 3.71 -4.25
CA LYS A 194 24.58 4.79 -4.84
C LYS A 194 25.19 5.70 -3.77
N SER A 195 24.43 6.03 -2.71
CA SER A 195 24.92 6.83 -1.58
C SER A 195 26.01 6.13 -0.75
N ARG A 196 25.97 4.80 -0.64
CA ARG A 196 27.05 4.04 0.03
C ARG A 196 28.32 4.03 -0.79
N SER A 197 28.22 3.85 -2.10
CA SER A 197 29.38 3.86 -3.00
C SER A 197 30.17 5.17 -2.90
N THR A 198 29.48 6.32 -2.93
CA THR A 198 30.11 7.65 -2.82
C THR A 198 30.75 7.96 -1.46
N ARG A 199 30.47 7.18 -0.42
CA ARG A 199 31.09 7.35 0.91
C ARG A 199 32.41 6.58 1.06
N ASN A 200 32.62 5.56 0.22
CA ASN A 200 33.81 4.70 0.29
C ASN A 200 34.92 5.14 -0.68
N THR A 201 34.65 6.16 -1.50
CA THR A 201 35.60 6.84 -2.39
C THR A 201 36.01 8.18 -1.81
#